data_AF-A0A239AL15-F1
#
_entry.id   AF-A0A239AL15-F1
#
_cell.length_a   1.000
_cell.length_b   1.000
_cell.length_c   1.000
_cell.angle_alpha   90.00
_cell.angle_beta   90.00
_cell.angle_gamma   90.00
#
_symmetry.space_group_name_H-M   'P 1'
#
loop_
_entity.id
_entity.type
_entity.pdbx_description
1 polymer ?
#
loop_
_entity_poly.entity_id
_entity_poly.type
_entity_poly.pdbx_seq_one_letter_code
_entity_poly.pdbx_strand_id
1 'polypeptide(L)'
;MATRVLAVRPRLIPVLSASVPVSSRPSAVSSSSSSSRRPVRVVWDELRSLDVAVCGSCTESSASSGSGKVDAWADAHICDAELVALLALVSSQRAA
;
A
#
# COMPACT_ATOMS: atom_id res chain seq x y z
N MET A 1 -15.82 -19.48 25.80
CA MET A 1 -15.56 -19.75 24.37
C MET A 1 -14.09 -19.44 24.12
N ALA A 2 -13.27 -20.45 23.80
CA ALA A 2 -11.81 -20.31 23.72
C ALA A 2 -11.35 -20.17 22.27
N THR A 3 -10.76 -19.03 21.93
CA THR A 3 -10.19 -18.73 20.62
C THR A 3 -8.73 -19.19 20.56
N ARG A 4 -8.41 -20.08 19.61
CA ARG A 4 -7.04 -20.51 19.31
C ARG A 4 -6.46 -19.63 18.22
N VAL A 5 -5.35 -18.97 18.51
CA VAL A 5 -4.58 -18.17 17.54
C VAL A 5 -3.58 -19.09 16.83
N LEU A 6 -3.72 -19.24 15.51
CA LEU A 6 -2.73 -19.92 14.68
C LEU A 6 -1.68 -18.90 14.24
N ALA A 7 -0.51 -18.95 14.86
CA ALA A 7 0.65 -18.14 14.48
C ALA A 7 1.24 -18.68 13.16
N VAL A 8 1.03 -17.95 12.07
CA VAL A 8 1.68 -18.24 10.79
C VAL A 8 3.10 -17.69 10.83
N ARG A 9 4.08 -18.57 11.07
CA ARG A 9 5.50 -18.26 10.92
C ARG A 9 5.90 -18.35 9.44
N PRO A 10 6.37 -17.28 8.79
CA PRO A 10 6.97 -17.37 7.47
C PRO A 10 8.31 -18.11 7.59
N ARG A 11 8.45 -19.24 6.87
CA ARG A 11 9.73 -19.95 6.73
C ARG A 11 10.62 -19.17 5.76
N LEU A 12 11.74 -18.67 6.25
CA LEU A 12 12.83 -18.18 5.40
C LEU A 12 13.58 -19.39 4.83
N ILE A 13 13.57 -19.53 3.51
CA ILE A 13 14.37 -20.53 2.78
C ILE A 13 15.69 -19.85 2.38
N PRO A 14 16.86 -20.33 2.83
CA PRO A 14 18.14 -19.82 2.35
C PRO A 14 18.54 -20.63 1.11
N VAL A 15 18.54 -19.99 -0.06
CA VAL A 15 19.21 -20.55 -1.24
C VAL A 15 20.59 -19.91 -1.34
N LEU A 16 21.60 -20.69 -0.93
CA LEU A 16 23.00 -20.41 -1.19
C LEU A 16 23.30 -20.66 -2.67
N SER A 17 23.83 -19.67 -3.37
CA SER A 17 24.69 -19.88 -4.54
C SER A 17 25.69 -18.74 -4.64
N ALA A 18 26.96 -19.15 -4.69
CA ALA A 18 28.15 -18.34 -4.55
C ALA A 18 28.60 -17.69 -5.86
N SER A 19 29.15 -16.47 -5.79
CA SER A 19 30.48 -16.05 -6.31
C SER A 19 30.57 -14.51 -6.45
N VAL A 20 31.64 -13.94 -5.88
CA VAL A 20 32.05 -12.51 -5.82
C VAL A 20 33.03 -12.20 -7.00
N PRO A 21 33.60 -10.98 -7.23
CA PRO A 21 33.28 -9.59 -6.83
C PRO A 21 33.46 -8.50 -7.96
N VAL A 22 33.12 -7.24 -7.59
CA VAL A 22 33.75 -5.95 -7.98
C VAL A 22 33.16 -5.05 -9.08
N SER A 23 32.92 -3.79 -8.64
CA SER A 23 33.01 -2.49 -9.31
C SER A 23 32.12 -2.14 -10.52
N SER A 24 31.11 -1.29 -10.28
CA SER A 24 31.05 0.14 -10.69
C SER A 24 29.60 0.68 -10.71
N ARG A 25 29.39 1.74 -9.92
CA ARG A 25 28.35 2.79 -9.89
C ARG A 25 27.54 3.05 -11.20
N PRO A 26 26.42 3.82 -11.15
CA PRO A 26 25.15 3.71 -10.42
C PRO A 26 23.94 3.57 -11.41
N SER A 27 22.72 3.63 -10.87
CA SER A 27 21.45 3.83 -11.61
C SER A 27 20.83 2.60 -12.26
N ALA A 28 20.11 1.84 -11.45
CA ALA A 28 18.85 1.27 -11.90
C ALA A 28 17.83 1.60 -10.83
N VAL A 29 16.91 2.51 -11.15
CA VAL A 29 15.63 2.63 -10.46
C VAL A 29 15.10 1.22 -10.33
N SER A 30 15.08 0.70 -9.10
CA SER A 30 14.33 -0.50 -8.81
C SER A 30 12.89 -0.15 -9.14
N SER A 31 12.45 -0.60 -10.32
CA SER A 31 11.05 -0.75 -10.65
C SER A 31 10.48 -1.74 -9.65
N SER A 32 10.18 -1.23 -8.45
CA SER A 32 9.52 -1.96 -7.38
C SER A 32 8.23 -2.48 -8.00
N SER A 33 8.23 -3.81 -8.17
CA SER A 33 7.21 -4.56 -8.84
C SER A 33 5.83 -4.08 -8.41
N SER A 34 5.12 -3.47 -9.35
CA SER A 34 3.73 -3.03 -9.22
C SER A 34 2.87 -4.25 -8.95
N SER A 35 2.80 -4.67 -7.68
CA SER A 35 1.65 -5.39 -7.19
C SER A 35 0.52 -4.38 -7.18
N SER A 36 -0.22 -4.35 -8.28
CA SER A 36 -1.43 -3.54 -8.49
C SER A 36 -2.57 -4.01 -7.58
N ARG A 37 -2.32 -4.11 -6.27
CA ARG A 37 -3.38 -3.88 -5.30
C ARG A 37 -3.83 -2.45 -5.55
N ARG A 38 -5.11 -2.26 -5.91
CA ARG A 38 -5.72 -0.94 -5.99
C ARG A 38 -5.26 -0.14 -4.76
N PRO A 39 -4.70 1.06 -4.91
CA PRO A 39 -4.19 1.82 -3.76
C PRO A 39 -5.33 2.21 -2.80
N VAL A 40 -6.57 2.14 -3.26
CA VAL A 40 -7.77 2.43 -2.48
C VAL A 40 -8.20 1.21 -1.67
N ARG A 41 -8.35 1.41 -0.35
CA ARG A 41 -9.03 0.49 0.56
C ARG A 41 -10.43 1.03 0.86
N VAL A 42 -11.44 0.16 0.86
CA VAL A 42 -12.80 0.49 1.32
C VAL A 42 -13.00 -0.18 2.68
N VAL A 43 -13.46 0.60 3.66
CA VAL A 43 -13.67 0.17 5.04
C VAL A 43 -15.03 0.70 5.50
N TRP A 44 -15.77 -0.13 6.21
CA TRP A 44 -17.00 0.30 6.87
C TRP A 44 -16.68 1.01 8.20
N ASP A 45 -17.17 2.23 8.37
CA ASP A 45 -17.12 2.98 9.62
C ASP A 45 -18.39 2.72 10.44
N GLU A 46 -18.29 1.84 11.43
CA GLU A 46 -19.41 1.47 12.31
C GLU A 46 -19.94 2.64 13.14
N LEU A 47 -19.07 3.58 13.56
CA LEU A 47 -19.47 4.70 14.40
C LEU A 47 -20.37 5.68 13.63
N ARG A 48 -20.09 5.83 12.33
CA ARG A 48 -20.81 6.76 11.45
C ARG A 48 -21.83 6.08 10.55
N SER A 49 -21.81 4.75 10.49
CA SER A 49 -22.61 3.95 9.56
C SER A 49 -22.40 4.41 8.10
N LEU A 50 -21.13 4.56 7.71
CA LEU A 50 -20.72 4.99 6.37
C LEU A 50 -19.68 4.04 5.78
N ASP A 51 -19.74 3.83 4.47
CA ASP A 51 -18.64 3.29 3.71
C ASP A 51 -17.58 4.38 3.52
N VAL A 52 -16.32 4.06 3.76
CA VAL A 52 -15.18 4.98 3.62
C VAL A 52 -14.13 4.36 2.72
N ALA A 53 -13.86 5.02 1.59
CA ALA A 53 -12.71 4.71 0.75
C ALA A 53 -11.53 5.61 1.13
N VAL A 54 -10.33 5.03 1.18
CA VAL A 54 -9.09 5.78 1.43
C VAL A 54 -8.00 5.31 0.49
N CYS A 55 -7.39 6.24 -0.23
CA CYS A 55 -6.22 5.98 -1.04
C CYS A 55 -4.95 5.91 -0.18
N GLY A 56 -4.21 4.80 -0.29
CA GLY A 56 -2.92 4.62 0.39
C GLY A 56 -1.78 5.44 -0.21
N SER A 57 -1.94 5.96 -1.43
CA SER A 57 -0.90 6.71 -2.14
C SER A 57 -1.00 8.21 -1.89
N CYS A 58 -2.15 8.83 -2.18
CA CYS A 58 -2.36 10.27 -2.02
C CYS A 58 -3.06 10.66 -0.71
N THR A 59 -3.48 9.69 0.11
CA THR A 59 -4.22 9.90 1.38
C THR A 59 -5.62 10.52 1.25
N GLU A 60 -6.10 10.74 0.01
CA GLU A 60 -7.47 11.19 -0.22
C GLU A 60 -8.50 10.14 0.24
N SER A 61 -9.65 10.61 0.70
CA SER A 61 -10.72 9.77 1.19
C SER A 61 -12.09 10.25 0.74
N SER A 62 -13.03 9.32 0.64
CA SER A 62 -14.43 9.55 0.31
C SER A 62 -15.30 8.74 1.26
N ALA A 63 -16.38 9.34 1.76
CA ALA A 63 -17.30 8.67 2.67
C ALA A 63 -18.75 8.85 2.19
N SER A 64 -19.55 7.78 2.23
CA SER A 64 -20.96 7.84 1.89
C SER A 64 -21.75 6.73 2.59
N SER A 65 -23.04 6.96 2.80
CA SER A 65 -23.96 5.95 3.35
C SER A 65 -24.34 4.86 2.36
N GLY A 66 -23.93 5.00 1.08
CA GLY A 66 -24.16 4.00 0.05
C GLY A 66 -22.85 3.48 -0.53
N SER A 67 -22.64 2.16 -0.41
CA SER A 67 -21.46 1.45 -0.92
C SER A 67 -21.18 1.74 -2.39
N GLY A 68 -22.20 1.76 -3.24
CA GLY A 68 -22.04 2.01 -4.68
C GLY A 68 -21.40 3.37 -5.02
N LYS A 69 -21.59 4.40 -4.20
CA LYS A 69 -20.94 5.71 -4.41
C LYS A 69 -19.45 5.68 -4.04
N VAL A 70 -19.12 4.93 -3.01
CA VAL A 70 -17.75 4.75 -2.53
C VAL A 70 -16.95 3.86 -3.46
N ASP A 71 -17.56 2.79 -3.97
CA ASP A 71 -16.99 1.91 -4.99
C ASP A 71 -16.76 2.66 -6.31
N ALA A 72 -17.75 3.42 -6.77
CA ALA A 72 -17.60 4.25 -7.98
C ALA A 72 -16.48 5.29 -7.83
N TRP A 73 -16.35 5.90 -6.64
CA TRP A 73 -15.21 6.77 -6.35
C TRP A 73 -13.89 5.98 -6.42
N ALA A 74 -13.82 4.80 -5.79
CA ALA A 74 -12.62 3.98 -5.79
C ALA A 74 -12.19 3.53 -7.18
N ASP A 75 -13.15 3.23 -8.07
CA ASP A 75 -12.89 2.86 -9.47
C ASP A 75 -12.46 4.03 -10.34
N ALA A 76 -13.00 5.23 -10.09
CA ALA A 76 -12.68 6.44 -10.84
C ALA A 76 -11.45 7.19 -10.28
N HIS A 77 -10.99 6.86 -9.08
CA HIS A 77 -9.94 7.59 -8.39
C HIS A 77 -8.57 7.38 -9.06
N ILE A 78 -7.98 8.50 -9.50
CA ILE A 78 -6.63 8.55 -10.04
C ILE A 78 -5.86 9.57 -9.20
N CYS A 79 -4.70 9.16 -8.68
CA CYS A 79 -3.86 10.04 -7.89
C CYS A 79 -3.12 11.05 -8.77
N ASP A 80 -2.93 12.25 -8.24
CA ASP A 80 -1.95 13.19 -8.78
C ASP A 80 -0.52 12.66 -8.53
N ALA A 81 0.26 12.52 -9.60
CA ALA A 81 1.59 11.92 -9.54
C ALA A 81 2.59 12.76 -8.73
N GLU A 82 2.51 14.10 -8.83
CA GLU A 82 3.41 15.00 -8.12
C GLU A 82 3.09 14.99 -6.62
N LEU A 83 1.81 14.99 -6.25
CA LEU A 83 1.38 14.87 -4.86
C LEU A 83 1.86 13.55 -4.24
N VAL A 84 1.71 12.43 -4.95
CA VAL A 84 2.18 11.12 -4.47
C VAL A 84 3.70 11.12 -4.29
N ALA A 85 4.46 11.72 -5.22
CA ALA A 85 5.91 11.82 -5.11
C ALA A 85 6.34 12.65 -3.88
N LEU A 86 5.67 13.78 -3.63
CA LEU A 86 5.95 14.61 -2.46
C LEU A 86 5.62 13.88 -1.15
N LEU A 87 4.50 13.17 -1.08
CA LEU A 87 4.14 12.36 0.08
C LEU A 87 5.12 11.22 0.33
N ALA A 88 5.62 10.57 -0.72
CA ALA A 88 6.64 9.53 -0.61
C ALA A 88 7.97 10.09 -0.06
N LEU A 89 8.38 11.27 -0.51
CA LEU A 89 9.60 11.94 -0.02
C LEU A 89 9.49 12.31 1.47
N VAL A 90 8.35 12.87 1.89
CA VAL A 90 8.13 13.27 3.29
C VAL A 90 8.00 12.06 4.20
N SER A 91 7.31 11.00 3.78
CA SER A 91 7.17 9.78 4.57
C SER A 91 8.50 9.03 4.74
N SER A 92 9.35 9.01 3.71
CA SER A 92 10.69 8.40 3.78
C SER A 92 11.63 9.13 4.74
N GLN A 93 11.54 10.46 4.81
CA GLN A 93 12.34 11.25 5.76
C GLN A 93 11.94 11.05 7.22
N ARG A 94 10.69 10.70 7.50
CA ARG A 94 10.20 10.48 8.87
C ARG A 94 10.46 9.08 9.41
N ALA A 95 10.92 8.15 8.58
CA ALA A 95 11.16 6.76 8.96
C ALA A 95 12.62 6.47 9.37
N ALA A 96 13.48 7.49 9.44
CA ALA A 96 14.90 7.42 9.81
C ALA A 96 15.14 7.99 11.22
#